data_AF-A0A708A0U9-F1
#
_entry.id   AF-A0A708A0U9-F1
#
_cell.length_a   1.000
_cell.length_b   1.000
_cell.length_c   1.000
_cell.angle_alpha   90.00
_cell.angle_beta   90.00
_cell.angle_gamma   90.00
#
_symmetry.space_group_name_H-M   'P 1'
#
loop_
_entity.id
_entity.type
_entity.pdbx_description
1 polymer ?
#
loop_
_entity_poly.entity_id
_entity_poly.type
_entity_poly.pdbx_seq_one_letter_code
_entity_poly.pdbx_strand_id
1 'polypeptide(L)'
;EIAMATLPMDFNIYELPGSVYRRAKEIVKKKESPFKEWSAALRATPGILDYSRAAIFALIRSAHPEFYHYPGRLQGYINANLTETDHENPTEEALTAARHTPEKDAVEEANRQLAAARGEYVEGISDPNDPKWVKTGTSQPTTEPELVKNVGNGIFDVSALMQN
;
A
#
# COMPACT_ATOMS: atom_id res chain seq x y z
N GLU A 1 6.83 6.52 -19.01
CA GLU A 1 6.39 5.77 -17.82
C GLU A 1 5.53 4.55 -18.15
N ILE A 2 4.48 4.69 -18.95
CA ILE A 2 3.55 3.61 -19.37
C ILE A 2 4.24 2.30 -19.84
N ALA A 3 5.38 2.38 -20.53
CA ALA A 3 6.13 1.20 -20.97
C ALA A 3 6.57 0.26 -19.82
N MET A 4 6.65 0.77 -18.60
CA MET A 4 6.97 -0.03 -17.43
C MET A 4 5.79 -0.92 -17.01
N ALA A 5 4.55 -0.45 -17.19
CA ALA A 5 3.35 -1.22 -16.88
C ALA A 5 3.18 -2.45 -17.78
N THR A 6 3.76 -2.43 -18.99
CA THR A 6 3.74 -3.56 -19.93
C THR A 6 4.80 -4.63 -19.65
N LEU A 7 5.65 -4.42 -18.63
CA LEU A 7 6.62 -5.43 -18.21
C LEU A 7 5.93 -6.49 -17.34
N PRO A 8 6.30 -7.77 -17.49
CA PRO A 8 5.68 -8.87 -16.73
C PRO A 8 6.11 -8.92 -15.26
N MET A 9 7.09 -8.11 -14.87
CA MET A 9 7.67 -8.10 -13.52
C MET A 9 6.99 -7.10 -12.60
N ASP A 10 6.95 -7.43 -11.31
CA ASP A 10 6.43 -6.58 -10.25
C ASP A 10 7.56 -5.71 -9.67
N PHE A 11 7.24 -4.48 -9.28
CA PHE A 11 8.22 -3.54 -8.73
C PHE A 11 7.52 -2.36 -8.03
N ASN A 12 8.29 -1.57 -7.29
CA ASN A 12 7.80 -0.33 -6.71
C ASN A 12 7.51 0.68 -7.85
N ILE A 13 6.23 0.94 -8.13
CA ILE A 13 5.83 1.89 -9.18
C ILE A 13 6.21 3.36 -8.87
N TYR A 14 6.61 3.68 -7.64
CA TYR A 14 7.08 5.00 -7.22
C TYR A 14 8.61 5.10 -7.15
N GLU A 15 9.30 3.98 -6.96
CA GLU A 15 10.76 3.90 -6.88
C GLU A 15 11.29 2.98 -7.96
N LEU A 16 11.67 3.57 -9.09
CA LEU A 16 11.94 2.81 -10.30
C LEU A 16 13.33 2.14 -10.25
N PRO A 17 13.40 0.79 -10.28
CA PRO A 17 14.69 0.12 -10.35
C PRO A 17 15.41 0.49 -11.65
N GLY A 18 16.72 0.73 -11.58
CA GLY A 18 17.50 1.17 -12.75
C GLY A 18 17.44 0.21 -13.95
N SER A 19 17.28 -1.09 -13.71
CA SER A 19 17.07 -2.12 -14.75
C SER A 19 15.72 -1.95 -15.47
N VAL A 20 14.64 -1.76 -14.71
CA VAL A 20 13.28 -1.52 -15.21
C VAL A 20 13.25 -0.25 -16.07
N TYR A 21 13.84 0.83 -15.57
CA TYR A 21 13.91 2.10 -16.30
C TYR A 21 14.64 1.96 -17.64
N ARG A 22 15.81 1.29 -17.66
CA ARG A 22 16.57 1.04 -18.90
C ARG A 22 15.73 0.25 -19.91
N ARG A 23 15.10 -0.85 -19.47
CA ARG A 23 14.28 -1.68 -20.36
C ARG A 23 13.08 -0.90 -20.91
N ALA A 24 12.41 -0.09 -20.09
CA ALA A 24 11.32 0.74 -20.53
C ALA A 24 11.74 1.77 -21.59
N LYS A 25 12.94 2.37 -21.47
CA LYS A 25 13.47 3.27 -22.51
C LYS A 25 13.67 2.56 -23.85
N GLU A 26 14.13 1.31 -23.83
CA GLU A 26 14.27 0.51 -25.06
C GLU A 26 12.92 0.22 -25.71
N ILE A 27 11.92 -0.19 -24.91
CA ILE A 27 10.55 -0.44 -25.37
C ILE A 27 9.98 0.80 -26.05
N VAL A 28 10.15 1.99 -25.44
CA VAL A 28 9.71 3.27 -26.01
C VAL A 28 10.43 3.56 -27.32
N LYS A 29 11.77 3.41 -27.34
CA LYS A 29 12.60 3.68 -28.51
C LYS A 29 12.25 2.77 -29.69
N LYS A 30 12.02 1.49 -29.43
CA LYS A 30 11.71 0.46 -30.44
C LYS A 30 10.21 0.39 -30.77
N LYS A 31 9.36 1.10 -30.03
CA LYS A 31 7.89 1.03 -30.12
C LYS A 31 7.40 -0.43 -30.03
N GLU A 32 7.93 -1.18 -29.06
CA GLU A 32 7.56 -2.59 -28.87
C GLU A 32 6.08 -2.72 -28.49
N SER A 33 5.41 -3.79 -28.94
CA SER A 33 4.08 -4.17 -28.45
C SER A 33 4.23 -4.86 -27.08
N PRO A 34 3.29 -4.68 -26.14
CA PRO A 34 2.00 -3.98 -26.29
C PRO A 34 2.06 -2.47 -26.00
N PHE A 35 3.24 -1.91 -25.72
CA PHE A 35 3.39 -0.50 -25.35
C PHE A 35 2.88 0.45 -26.42
N LYS A 36 3.17 0.20 -27.70
CA LYS A 36 2.75 1.13 -28.77
C LYS A 36 1.22 1.27 -28.86
N GLU A 37 0.47 0.19 -28.66
CA GLU A 37 -1.00 0.18 -28.71
C GLU A 37 -1.60 0.91 -27.51
N TRP A 38 -1.16 0.53 -26.29
CA TRP A 38 -1.59 1.20 -25.06
C TRP A 38 -1.25 2.68 -25.04
N SER A 39 -0.03 3.02 -25.46
CA SER A 39 0.43 4.41 -25.46
C SER A 39 -0.31 5.26 -26.49
N ALA A 40 -0.80 4.68 -27.59
CA ALA A 40 -1.66 5.39 -28.55
C ALA A 40 -3.06 5.62 -27.97
N ALA A 41 -3.69 4.58 -27.40
CA ALA A 41 -5.03 4.68 -26.85
C ALA A 41 -5.10 5.60 -25.62
N LEU A 42 -4.15 5.50 -24.69
CA LEU A 42 -4.10 6.37 -23.52
C LEU A 42 -3.90 7.85 -23.89
N ARG A 43 -3.12 8.15 -24.93
CA ARG A 43 -2.97 9.53 -25.42
C ARG A 43 -4.22 10.08 -26.11
N ALA A 44 -5.10 9.21 -26.60
CA ALA A 44 -6.37 9.62 -27.18
C ALA A 44 -7.43 9.91 -26.11
N THR A 45 -7.23 9.45 -24.87
CA THR A 45 -8.10 9.74 -23.73
C THR A 45 -7.87 11.16 -23.20
N PRO A 46 -8.90 12.05 -23.23
CA PRO A 46 -8.82 13.36 -22.61
C PRO A 46 -8.60 13.25 -21.09
N GLY A 47 -7.80 14.14 -20.51
CA GLY A 47 -7.54 14.13 -19.06
C GLY A 47 -6.74 12.93 -18.57
N ILE A 48 -6.02 12.21 -19.45
CA ILE A 48 -5.27 11.00 -19.03
C ILE A 48 -4.24 11.26 -17.93
N LEU A 49 -3.76 12.50 -17.81
CA LEU A 49 -2.80 12.92 -16.77
C LEU A 49 -3.47 13.18 -15.41
N ASP A 50 -4.79 13.26 -15.37
CA ASP A 50 -5.57 13.45 -14.14
C ASP A 50 -5.68 12.13 -13.34
N TYR A 51 -5.29 11.00 -13.93
CA TYR A 51 -5.30 9.67 -13.31
C TYR A 51 -3.95 9.28 -12.75
N SER A 52 -3.95 8.67 -11.58
CA SER A 52 -2.76 8.27 -10.85
C SER A 52 -1.96 7.25 -11.65
N ARG A 53 -0.66 7.20 -11.35
CA ARG A 53 0.21 6.16 -11.90
C ARG A 53 -0.32 4.76 -11.56
N ALA A 54 -0.86 4.57 -10.36
CA ALA A 54 -1.42 3.30 -9.93
C ALA A 54 -2.63 2.90 -10.78
N ALA A 55 -3.58 3.81 -11.02
CA ALA A 55 -4.75 3.54 -11.85
C ALA A 55 -4.37 3.16 -13.29
N ILE A 56 -3.43 3.87 -13.91
CA ILE A 56 -2.96 3.55 -15.27
C ILE A 56 -2.24 2.19 -15.31
N PHE A 57 -1.42 1.88 -14.30
CA PHE A 57 -0.75 0.58 -14.22
C PHE A 57 -1.75 -0.56 -14.00
N ALA A 58 -2.68 -0.39 -13.08
CA ALA A 58 -3.76 -1.33 -12.80
C ALA A 58 -4.56 -1.62 -14.06
N LEU A 59 -4.97 -0.58 -14.79
CA LEU A 59 -5.70 -0.71 -16.04
C LEU A 59 -4.97 -1.61 -17.06
N ILE A 60 -3.67 -1.36 -17.28
CA ILE A 60 -2.87 -2.11 -18.25
C ILE A 60 -2.65 -3.56 -17.78
N ARG A 61 -2.38 -3.76 -16.49
CA ARG A 61 -2.03 -5.07 -15.91
C ARG A 61 -3.24 -5.96 -15.66
N SER A 62 -4.41 -5.37 -15.49
CA SER A 62 -5.70 -6.07 -15.35
C SER A 62 -6.32 -6.46 -16.68
N ALA A 63 -5.84 -5.89 -17.80
CA ALA A 63 -6.32 -6.26 -19.12
C ALA A 63 -5.85 -7.67 -19.52
N HIS A 64 -6.69 -8.38 -20.26
CA HIS A 64 -6.31 -9.68 -20.81
C HIS A 64 -5.05 -9.55 -21.70
N PRO A 65 -4.08 -10.49 -21.66
CA PRO A 65 -2.81 -10.35 -22.38
C PRO A 65 -2.93 -10.07 -23.87
N GLU A 66 -3.98 -10.56 -24.54
CA GLU A 66 -4.22 -10.33 -25.96
C GLU A 66 -5.07 -9.09 -26.27
N PHE A 67 -5.55 -8.38 -25.25
CA PHE A 67 -6.55 -7.34 -25.41
C PHE A 67 -6.07 -6.15 -26.25
N TYR A 68 -4.76 -5.88 -26.24
CA TYR A 68 -4.14 -4.82 -27.02
C TYR A 68 -4.20 -5.04 -28.54
N HIS A 69 -4.47 -6.26 -29.02
CA HIS A 69 -4.66 -6.54 -30.45
C HIS A 69 -5.94 -5.92 -31.03
N TYR A 70 -6.85 -5.46 -30.18
CA TYR A 70 -8.15 -4.93 -30.57
C TYR A 70 -8.25 -3.42 -30.27
N PRO A 71 -7.61 -2.54 -31.06
CA PRO A 71 -7.53 -1.10 -30.76
C PRO A 71 -8.90 -0.43 -30.61
N GLY A 72 -9.90 -0.86 -31.39
CA GLY A 72 -11.28 -0.34 -31.27
C GLY A 72 -11.96 -0.68 -29.93
N ARG A 73 -11.57 -1.77 -29.26
CA ARG A 73 -12.06 -2.14 -27.93
C ARG A 73 -11.24 -1.54 -26.80
N LEU A 74 -9.98 -1.20 -27.09
CA LEU A 74 -9.06 -0.66 -26.09
C LEU A 74 -9.54 0.66 -25.50
N GLN A 75 -10.07 1.56 -26.33
CA GLN A 75 -10.63 2.83 -25.84
C GLN A 75 -11.86 2.64 -24.96
N GLY A 76 -12.77 1.74 -25.34
CA GLY A 76 -13.96 1.44 -24.55
C GLY A 76 -13.60 0.85 -23.18
N TYR A 77 -12.57 0.00 -23.14
CA TYR A 77 -12.04 -0.54 -21.89
C TYR A 77 -11.40 0.54 -21.01
N ILE A 78 -10.60 1.44 -21.58
CA ILE A 78 -10.02 2.56 -20.84
C ILE A 78 -11.14 3.38 -20.21
N ASN A 79 -12.13 3.80 -20.98
CA ASN A 79 -13.24 4.62 -20.48
C ASN A 79 -14.09 3.91 -19.41
N ALA A 80 -14.18 2.58 -19.46
CA ALA A 80 -14.97 1.80 -18.50
C ALA A 80 -14.25 1.49 -17.18
N ASN A 81 -12.92 1.40 -17.21
CA ASN A 81 -12.13 0.93 -16.05
C ASN A 81 -11.26 2.03 -15.44
N LEU A 82 -11.04 3.14 -16.15
CA LEU A 82 -10.30 4.29 -15.64
C LEU A 82 -11.26 5.28 -14.96
N THR A 83 -11.75 4.88 -13.78
CA THR A 83 -12.80 5.59 -13.02
C THR A 83 -12.29 6.21 -11.73
N GLU A 84 -10.97 6.29 -11.55
CA GLU A 84 -10.38 6.91 -10.35
C GLU A 84 -10.79 8.38 -10.25
N THR A 85 -11.08 8.81 -9.02
CA THR A 85 -11.51 10.16 -8.69
C THR A 85 -10.51 10.92 -7.83
N ASP A 86 -9.58 10.22 -7.17
CA ASP A 86 -8.51 10.79 -6.34
C ASP A 86 -7.15 10.33 -6.88
N HIS A 87 -6.46 11.27 -7.53
CA HIS A 87 -5.13 11.06 -8.10
C HIS A 87 -4.02 11.02 -7.04
N GLU A 88 -4.20 11.80 -5.97
CA GLU A 88 -3.16 12.02 -4.97
C GLU A 88 -3.05 10.81 -4.04
N ASN A 89 -4.18 10.16 -3.75
CA ASN A 89 -4.26 9.01 -2.86
C ASN A 89 -4.93 7.82 -3.57
N PRO A 90 -4.21 7.09 -4.43
CA PRO A 90 -4.77 5.92 -5.10
C PRO A 90 -5.14 4.84 -4.08
N THR A 91 -6.24 4.13 -4.36
CA THR A 91 -6.75 3.07 -3.47
C THR A 91 -5.79 1.88 -3.38
N GLU A 92 -5.83 1.15 -2.26
CA GLU A 92 -5.05 -0.09 -2.10
C GLU A 92 -5.38 -1.14 -3.16
N GLU A 93 -6.64 -1.18 -3.62
CA GLU A 93 -7.05 -2.04 -4.74
C GLU A 93 -6.30 -1.67 -6.03
N ALA A 94 -6.21 -0.38 -6.35
CA ALA A 94 -5.45 0.10 -7.51
C ALA A 94 -3.96 -0.21 -7.39
N LEU A 95 -3.37 -0.05 -6.20
CA LEU A 95 -1.97 -0.41 -5.94
C LEU A 95 -1.72 -1.91 -6.11
N THR A 96 -2.64 -2.74 -5.61
CA THR A 96 -2.57 -4.21 -5.72
C THR A 96 -2.71 -4.65 -7.17
N ALA A 97 -3.70 -4.13 -7.90
CA ALA A 97 -3.91 -4.41 -9.33
C ALA A 97 -2.75 -3.88 -10.19
N ALA A 98 -2.15 -2.76 -9.79
CA ALA A 98 -0.92 -2.23 -10.38
C ALA A 98 0.30 -3.09 -10.05
N ARG A 99 0.19 -4.10 -9.20
CA ARG A 99 1.30 -4.95 -8.70
C ARG A 99 2.45 -4.11 -8.15
N HIS A 100 2.08 -3.09 -7.37
CA HIS A 100 3.02 -2.26 -6.63
C HIS A 100 3.65 -3.10 -5.51
N THR A 101 4.98 -3.16 -5.49
CA THR A 101 5.72 -3.74 -4.37
C THR A 101 6.32 -2.61 -3.55
N PRO A 102 5.70 -2.17 -2.44
CA PRO A 102 6.32 -1.18 -1.57
C PRO A 102 7.67 -1.73 -1.09
N GLU A 103 8.68 -0.87 -1.01
CA GLU A 103 9.89 -1.25 -0.30
C GLU A 103 9.48 -1.60 1.14
N LYS A 104 9.74 -2.83 1.55
CA LYS A 104 9.70 -3.16 2.97
C LYS A 104 10.88 -2.42 3.57
N ASP A 105 10.61 -1.31 4.25
CA ASP A 105 11.64 -0.57 4.96
C ASP A 105 12.34 -1.56 5.91
N ALA A 106 13.59 -1.89 5.59
CA ALA A 106 14.35 -2.87 6.35
C ALA A 106 14.54 -2.41 7.79
N VAL A 107 14.53 -1.10 8.04
CA VAL A 107 14.61 -0.50 9.37
C VAL A 107 13.29 -0.67 10.10
N GLU A 108 12.15 -0.45 9.45
CA GLU A 108 10.84 -0.67 10.05
C GLU A 108 10.61 -2.15 10.36
N GLU A 109 11.02 -3.05 9.48
CA GLU A 109 10.97 -4.49 9.71
C GLU A 109 11.89 -4.92 10.86
N ALA A 110 13.12 -4.39 10.92
CA ALA A 110 14.02 -4.63 12.04
C ALA A 110 13.44 -4.08 13.36
N ASN A 111 12.80 -2.92 13.33
CA ASN A 111 12.14 -2.32 14.49
C ASN A 111 10.94 -3.15 14.95
N ARG A 112 10.11 -3.64 14.01
CA ARG A 112 9.00 -4.58 14.29
C ARG A 112 9.50 -5.87 14.92
N GLN A 113 10.57 -6.45 14.40
CA GLN A 113 11.20 -7.64 14.98
C GLN A 113 11.77 -7.37 16.38
N LEU A 114 12.39 -6.21 16.59
CA LEU A 114 12.92 -5.80 17.89
C LEU A 114 11.80 -5.56 18.91
N ALA A 115 10.68 -4.94 18.51
CA ALA A 115 9.50 -4.76 19.35
C ALA A 115 8.91 -6.12 19.77
N ALA A 116 8.74 -7.04 18.81
CA ALA A 116 8.31 -8.41 19.10
C ALA A 116 9.27 -9.13 20.06
N ALA A 117 10.59 -8.97 19.88
CA ALA A 117 11.60 -9.54 20.76
C ALA A 117 11.62 -8.91 22.17
N ARG A 118 11.23 -7.64 22.29
CA ARG A 118 11.04 -6.93 23.57
C ARG A 118 9.75 -7.32 24.29
N GLY A 119 8.90 -8.11 23.65
CA GLY A 119 7.63 -8.55 24.21
C GLY A 119 6.46 -7.59 23.93
N GLU A 120 6.56 -6.75 22.89
CA GLU A 120 5.42 -5.99 22.35
C GLU A 120 4.69 -6.81 21.29
N TYR A 121 3.36 -6.73 21.24
CA TYR A 121 2.59 -7.45 20.24
C TYR A 121 2.76 -6.77 18.88
N VAL A 122 3.27 -7.52 17.90
CA VAL A 122 3.40 -7.06 16.52
C VAL A 122 2.58 -7.98 15.63
N GLU A 123 1.57 -7.42 14.98
CA GLU A 123 0.69 -8.13 14.07
C GLU A 123 1.50 -8.79 12.94
N GLY A 124 1.25 -10.09 12.69
CA GLY A 124 1.98 -10.87 11.69
C GLY A 124 3.35 -11.43 12.13
N ILE A 125 3.89 -11.04 13.29
CA ILE A 125 5.13 -11.61 13.87
C ILE A 125 4.85 -12.34 15.19
N SER A 126 4.06 -11.72 16.07
CA SER A 126 3.71 -12.26 17.38
C SER A 126 2.60 -13.29 17.28
N ASP A 127 2.68 -14.39 18.04
CA ASP A 127 1.60 -15.37 18.11
C ASP A 127 0.38 -14.76 18.82
N PRO A 128 -0.76 -14.57 18.13
CA PRO A 128 -1.97 -13.99 18.71
C PRO A 128 -2.62 -14.84 19.80
N ASN A 129 -2.20 -16.11 19.95
CA ASN A 129 -2.71 -17.04 20.95
C ASN A 129 -1.72 -17.28 22.09
N ASP A 130 -0.58 -16.58 22.11
CA ASP A 130 0.38 -16.68 23.21
C ASP A 130 -0.26 -16.18 24.52
N PRO A 131 -0.26 -17.00 25.60
CA PRO A 131 -0.86 -16.66 26.89
C PRO A 131 -0.30 -15.39 27.55
N LYS A 132 0.87 -14.91 27.10
CA LYS A 132 1.47 -13.66 27.62
C LYS A 132 0.72 -12.40 27.18
N TRP A 133 -0.14 -12.49 26.17
CA TRP A 133 -0.94 -11.35 25.69
C TRP A 133 -2.27 -11.27 26.43
N VAL A 134 -2.46 -10.20 27.21
CA VAL A 134 -3.74 -9.92 27.86
C VAL A 134 -4.74 -9.44 26.80
N LYS A 135 -5.63 -10.33 26.34
CA LYS A 135 -6.76 -9.95 25.48
C LYS A 135 -7.77 -9.20 26.33
N THR A 136 -7.75 -7.88 26.30
CA THR A 136 -8.82 -7.05 26.87
C THR A 136 -10.07 -7.27 26.04
N GLY A 137 -10.90 -8.22 26.46
CA GLY A 137 -12.24 -8.41 25.93
C GLY A 137 -13.06 -7.16 26.21
N THR A 138 -13.66 -6.61 25.15
CA THR A 138 -14.64 -5.52 25.14
C THR A 138 -15.49 -5.47 26.41
N SER A 139 -15.24 -4.49 27.26
CA SER A 139 -16.22 -3.95 28.20
C SER A 139 -15.99 -2.45 28.24
N GLN A 140 -16.96 -1.73 27.67
CA GLN A 140 -17.29 -0.31 27.80
C GLN A 140 -16.31 0.59 28.61
N PRO A 141 -15.83 1.72 28.06
CA PRO A 141 -15.06 2.68 28.84
C PRO A 141 -16.01 3.44 29.78
N THR A 142 -16.02 3.07 31.06
CA THR A 142 -16.48 4.00 32.10
C THR A 142 -15.35 5.00 32.33
N THR A 143 -15.59 6.22 31.89
CA THR A 143 -14.78 7.41 32.18
C THR A 143 -14.52 7.56 33.67
N GLU A 144 -13.25 7.44 34.08
CA GLU A 144 -12.68 8.30 35.12
C GLU A 144 -11.16 8.42 34.89
N PRO A 145 -10.59 9.63 34.80
CA PRO A 145 -9.18 9.80 34.50
C PRO A 145 -8.37 9.61 35.79
N GLU A 146 -7.78 8.43 35.99
CA GLU A 146 -6.75 8.26 37.02
C GLU A 146 -5.47 9.00 36.61
N LEU A 147 -5.34 10.22 37.14
CA LEU A 147 -4.11 11.00 37.13
C LEU A 147 -3.06 10.29 37.98
N VAL A 148 -2.32 9.34 37.39
CA VAL A 148 -1.15 8.74 38.04
C VAL A 148 -0.02 9.78 38.06
N LYS A 149 0.06 10.55 39.16
CA LYS A 149 1.24 11.35 39.49
C LYS A 149 2.26 10.44 40.14
N ASN A 150 3.37 10.19 39.45
CA ASN A 150 4.57 9.60 40.03
C ASN A 150 5.05 10.46 41.20
N VAL A 151 4.92 9.96 42.43
CA VAL A 151 5.55 10.56 43.61
C VAL A 151 6.71 9.67 44.02
N GLY A 152 7.94 10.12 43.70
CA GLY A 152 9.15 9.56 44.26
C GLY A 152 9.14 9.70 45.79
N ASN A 153 9.80 8.74 46.44
CA ASN A 153 10.08 8.65 47.88
C ASN A 153 8.93 8.16 48.79
N GLY A 154 8.53 6.89 48.62
CA GLY A 154 8.84 5.87 49.63
C GLY A 154 8.21 5.95 51.02
N ILE A 155 6.95 6.38 51.18
CA ILE A 155 6.14 6.09 52.38
C ILE A 155 4.66 6.00 51.93
N PHE A 156 4.03 4.83 52.08
CA PHE A 156 2.59 4.66 51.89
C PHE A 156 1.91 4.63 53.26
N ASP A 157 1.12 5.65 53.56
CA ASP A 157 0.32 5.72 54.78
C ASP A 157 -1.05 5.07 54.50
N VAL A 158 -1.37 3.96 55.20
CA VAL A 158 -2.57 3.14 54.96
C VAL A 158 -3.76 3.60 55.82
N SER A 159 -3.66 4.74 56.50
CA SER A 159 -4.68 5.16 57.48
C SER A 159 -5.93 5.87 56.93
N ALA A 160 -6.21 5.84 55.61
CA ALA A 160 -7.37 6.54 55.04
C ALA A 160 -8.51 5.66 54.48
N LEU A 161 -8.42 4.32 54.53
CA LEU A 161 -9.44 3.43 53.95
C LEU A 161 -10.40 2.78 54.96
N MET A 162 -10.55 3.37 56.15
CA MET A 162 -11.61 3.02 57.10
C MET A 162 -12.42 4.27 57.42
N GLN A 163 -13.29 4.68 56.51
CA GLN A 163 -14.51 5.41 56.89
C GLN A 163 -15.56 5.38 55.77
N ASN A 164 -16.65 4.68 56.12
CA ASN A 164 -18.00 4.65 55.58
C ASN A 164 -18.29 3.92 54.26
#